data_AF-A0A9P5LC70-F1
#
_entry.id   AF-A0A9P5LC70-F1
#
_cell.length_a   1.000
_cell.length_b   1.000
_cell.length_c   1.000
_cell.angle_alpha   90.00
_cell.angle_beta   90.00
_cell.angle_gamma   90.00
#
_symmetry.space_group_name_H-M   'P 1'
#
loop_
_entity.id
_entity.type
_entity.pdbx_description
1 polymer ?
#
loop_
_entity_poly.entity_id
_entity_poly.type
_entity_poly.pdbx_seq_one_letter_code
_entity_poly.pdbx_strand_id
1 'polypeptide(L)'
;MEEREISLASGSTDGLGGTSAAAATELTALNADAFSATVPSILSSESRRLFNKERWNDSPSIGVEVLRSRATEPPTITAIAAVMQSSLEDRDAFNRVWTAFHEIIFKLSDEGIQYYRPALEELSTTKPSDPGIEASHYVAAASLRETSKDLIRYLDNSEAVWVPANKTDCIGERSLQQRVTTTEQMRPHVPELLEWLADGNWPPFRGCRKQLARFPEATVEPIRVLMETERGDGGWLLNLLDFVEECVPVGPLWETLRPGVQALVDDPKGDEDDWELADGARRWLATLDAWKAKTKDA
;
A
#
# COMPACT_ATOMS: atom_id res chain seq x y z
N MET A 1 13.19 -49.67 -44.06
CA MET A 1 12.17 -48.64 -43.83
C MET A 1 12.18 -48.36 -42.34
N GLU A 2 13.28 -47.78 -41.88
CA GLU A 2 13.48 -46.33 -41.69
C GLU A 2 12.84 -45.86 -40.38
N GLU A 3 13.75 -45.62 -39.44
CA GLU A 3 13.60 -45.08 -38.10
C GLU A 3 13.01 -43.67 -38.12
N ARG A 4 12.41 -43.25 -36.99
CA ARG A 4 12.92 -42.09 -36.24
C ARG A 4 12.26 -41.98 -34.87
N GLU A 5 13.09 -42.19 -33.85
CA GLU A 5 12.96 -41.58 -32.53
C GLU A 5 12.91 -40.06 -32.67
N ILE A 6 12.04 -39.40 -31.91
CA ILE A 6 12.17 -37.96 -31.64
C ILE A 6 12.42 -37.79 -30.15
N SER A 7 13.69 -37.51 -29.89
CA SER A 7 14.29 -36.96 -28.69
C SER A 7 13.57 -35.68 -28.24
N LEU A 8 13.12 -35.65 -26.98
CA LEU A 8 12.77 -34.40 -26.29
C LEU A 8 14.05 -33.83 -25.68
N ALA A 9 14.78 -33.09 -26.50
CA ALA A 9 15.86 -32.23 -26.05
C ALA A 9 15.30 -30.96 -25.40
N SER A 10 15.87 -30.66 -24.24
CA SER A 10 15.89 -29.37 -23.56
C SER A 10 16.07 -28.21 -24.54
N GLY A 11 15.11 -27.29 -24.56
CA GLY A 11 15.16 -26.06 -25.34
C GLY A 11 14.71 -24.89 -24.48
N SER A 12 15.64 -23.96 -24.29
CA SER A 12 15.50 -22.65 -23.65
C SER A 12 14.24 -21.90 -24.08
N THR A 13 13.50 -21.33 -23.12
CA THR A 13 12.49 -20.30 -23.38
C THR A 13 12.90 -18.99 -22.72
N ASP A 14 13.87 -18.32 -23.35
CA ASP A 14 13.85 -16.86 -23.42
C ASP A 14 12.60 -16.44 -24.22
N GLY A 15 11.54 -16.05 -23.52
CA GLY A 15 10.27 -15.74 -24.18
C GLY A 15 9.14 -15.35 -23.22
N LEU A 16 9.37 -14.36 -22.34
CA LEU A 16 8.35 -13.88 -21.38
C LEU A 16 7.71 -12.53 -21.74
N GLY A 17 7.95 -11.98 -22.94
CA GLY A 17 7.37 -10.70 -23.36
C GLY A 17 6.14 -10.78 -24.28
N GLY A 18 5.88 -11.93 -24.93
CA GLY A 18 4.94 -12.00 -26.06
C GLY A 18 3.47 -12.27 -25.72
N THR A 19 3.19 -13.02 -24.65
CA THR A 19 1.83 -13.48 -24.31
C THR A 19 0.96 -12.42 -23.64
N SER A 20 1.59 -11.49 -22.92
CA SER A 20 0.91 -10.40 -22.20
C SER A 20 0.32 -9.34 -23.14
N ALA A 21 1.09 -8.92 -24.16
CA ALA A 21 0.68 -7.84 -25.06
C ALA A 21 -0.47 -8.25 -26.01
N ALA A 22 -0.49 -9.50 -26.46
CA ALA A 22 -1.58 -10.01 -27.30
C ALA A 22 -2.91 -10.06 -26.52
N ALA A 23 -2.89 -10.56 -25.28
CA ALA A 23 -4.07 -10.59 -24.43
C ALA A 23 -4.60 -9.18 -24.09
N ALA A 24 -3.69 -8.21 -23.85
CA ALA A 24 -4.06 -6.80 -23.65
C ALA A 24 -4.78 -6.24 -24.89
N THR A 25 -4.25 -6.55 -26.08
CA THR A 25 -4.77 -6.07 -27.37
C THR A 25 -6.17 -6.64 -27.62
N GLU A 26 -6.38 -7.93 -27.37
CA GLU A 26 -7.68 -8.59 -27.53
C GLU A 26 -8.75 -7.98 -26.61
N LEU A 27 -8.46 -7.81 -25.32
CA LEU A 27 -9.40 -7.20 -24.36
C LEU A 27 -9.72 -5.74 -24.70
N THR A 28 -8.71 -4.99 -25.15
CA THR A 28 -8.88 -3.58 -25.54
C THR A 28 -9.70 -3.43 -26.82
N ALA A 29 -9.66 -4.42 -27.72
CA ALA A 29 -10.42 -4.41 -28.96
C ALA A 29 -11.92 -4.73 -28.78
N LEU A 30 -12.33 -5.24 -27.60
CA LEU A 30 -13.74 -5.50 -27.31
C LEU A 30 -14.53 -4.19 -27.21
N ASN A 31 -15.74 -4.16 -27.78
CA ASN A 31 -16.68 -3.07 -27.52
C ASN A 31 -17.13 -3.07 -26.04
N ALA A 32 -17.78 -1.99 -25.59
CA ALA A 32 -18.13 -1.79 -24.18
C ALA A 32 -18.98 -2.93 -23.58
N ASP A 33 -20.01 -3.39 -24.30
CA ASP A 33 -20.88 -4.46 -23.82
C ASP A 33 -20.14 -5.80 -23.73
N ALA A 34 -19.40 -6.15 -24.79
CA ALA A 34 -18.61 -7.38 -24.82
C ALA A 34 -17.53 -7.40 -23.74
N PHE A 35 -16.88 -6.26 -23.51
CA PHE A 35 -15.90 -6.12 -22.43
C PHE A 35 -16.54 -6.26 -21.05
N SER A 36 -17.68 -5.58 -20.81
CA SER A 36 -18.39 -5.65 -19.52
C SER A 36 -18.76 -7.09 -19.13
N ALA A 37 -19.10 -7.93 -20.11
CA ALA A 37 -19.38 -9.35 -19.88
C ALA A 37 -18.16 -10.15 -19.39
N THR A 38 -16.94 -9.67 -19.62
CA THR A 38 -15.70 -10.31 -19.15
C THR A 38 -15.31 -9.92 -17.72
N VAL A 39 -15.89 -8.84 -17.17
CA VAL A 39 -15.52 -8.26 -15.87
C VAL A 39 -15.57 -9.28 -14.73
N PRO A 40 -16.64 -10.09 -14.54
CA PRO A 40 -16.66 -11.07 -13.47
C PRO A 40 -15.55 -12.12 -13.58
N SER A 41 -15.17 -12.50 -14.81
CA SER A 41 -14.08 -13.46 -15.07
C SER A 41 -12.72 -12.87 -14.73
N ILE A 42 -12.48 -11.61 -15.13
CA ILE A 42 -11.25 -10.87 -14.80
C ILE A 42 -11.08 -10.80 -13.28
N LEU A 43 -12.12 -10.35 -12.55
CA LEU A 43 -12.08 -10.24 -11.09
C LEU A 43 -11.96 -11.60 -10.39
N SER A 44 -12.58 -12.65 -10.92
CA SER A 44 -12.44 -14.03 -10.41
C SER A 44 -11.04 -14.61 -10.64
N SER A 45 -10.41 -14.29 -11.76
CA SER A 45 -9.03 -14.70 -12.01
C SER A 45 -8.06 -13.96 -11.09
N GLU A 46 -8.25 -12.65 -10.94
CA GLU A 46 -7.38 -11.82 -10.12
C GLU A 46 -7.49 -12.16 -8.63
N SER A 47 -8.71 -12.32 -8.11
CA SER A 47 -8.92 -12.75 -6.72
C SER A 47 -8.25 -14.09 -6.42
N ARG A 48 -8.35 -15.08 -7.32
CA ARG A 48 -7.62 -16.36 -7.16
C ARG A 48 -6.11 -16.14 -7.13
N ARG A 49 -5.56 -15.30 -8.00
CA ARG A 49 -4.12 -14.97 -8.01
C ARG A 49 -3.68 -14.40 -6.66
N LEU A 50 -4.42 -13.42 -6.14
CA LEU A 50 -4.10 -12.72 -4.88
C LEU A 50 -4.22 -13.65 -3.65
N PHE A 51 -5.28 -14.46 -3.58
CA PHE A 51 -5.60 -15.23 -2.37
C PHE A 51 -5.09 -16.69 -2.37
N ASN A 52 -4.72 -17.26 -3.52
CA ASN A 52 -4.24 -18.66 -3.61
C ASN A 52 -2.70 -18.81 -3.68
N LYS A 53 -1.94 -17.81 -3.19
CA LYS A 53 -0.47 -17.85 -3.07
C LYS A 53 0.31 -17.98 -4.39
N GLU A 54 -0.31 -17.72 -5.54
CA GLU A 54 0.39 -17.66 -6.83
C GLU A 54 1.15 -16.32 -6.95
N ARG A 55 2.29 -16.23 -6.26
CA ARG A 55 3.17 -15.04 -6.15
C ARG A 55 2.44 -13.79 -5.67
N TRP A 56 2.87 -13.28 -4.51
CA TRP A 56 2.76 -11.85 -4.19
C TRP A 56 3.65 -11.06 -5.17
N ASN A 57 3.29 -11.07 -6.45
CA ASN A 57 3.81 -10.14 -7.41
C ASN A 57 2.92 -8.91 -7.31
N ASP A 58 3.51 -7.79 -6.91
CA ASP A 58 2.82 -6.52 -6.64
C ASP A 58 2.20 -5.90 -7.91
N SER A 59 2.51 -6.44 -9.09
CA SER A 59 1.93 -5.96 -10.35
C SER A 59 0.54 -6.55 -10.58
N PRO A 60 -0.46 -5.70 -10.95
CA PRO A 60 -1.78 -6.18 -11.35
C PRO A 60 -1.68 -7.04 -12.61
N SER A 61 -2.64 -7.94 -12.84
CA SER A 61 -2.75 -8.59 -14.14
C SER A 61 -3.14 -7.59 -15.24
N ILE A 62 -2.78 -7.89 -16.48
CA ILE A 62 -3.18 -7.09 -17.66
C ILE A 62 -4.69 -6.90 -17.72
N GLY A 63 -5.46 -7.92 -17.32
CA GLY A 63 -6.92 -7.82 -17.25
C GLY A 63 -7.40 -6.73 -16.30
N VAL A 64 -6.75 -6.59 -15.14
CA VAL A 64 -7.02 -5.53 -14.17
C VAL A 64 -6.61 -4.16 -14.72
N GLU A 65 -5.46 -4.07 -15.40
CA GLU A 65 -5.01 -2.80 -16.00
C GLU A 65 -6.00 -2.29 -17.07
N VAL A 66 -6.45 -3.17 -17.96
CA VAL A 66 -7.47 -2.84 -18.97
C VAL A 66 -8.82 -2.54 -18.29
N LEU A 67 -9.17 -3.27 -17.21
CA LEU A 67 -10.40 -2.99 -16.46
C LEU A 67 -10.37 -1.60 -15.81
N ARG A 68 -9.24 -1.20 -15.21
CA ARG A 68 -9.06 0.16 -14.65
C ARG A 68 -9.22 1.23 -15.71
N SER A 69 -8.61 1.07 -16.88
CA SER A 69 -8.68 2.09 -17.95
C SER A 69 -10.09 2.25 -18.53
N ARG A 70 -10.94 1.22 -18.39
CA ARG A 70 -12.32 1.21 -18.88
C ARG A 70 -13.37 1.35 -17.76
N ALA A 71 -12.94 1.57 -16.52
CA ALA A 71 -13.81 1.61 -15.34
C ALA A 71 -14.74 2.84 -15.30
N THR A 72 -14.69 3.73 -16.29
CA THR A 72 -15.63 4.86 -16.44
C THR A 72 -16.63 4.65 -17.58
N GLU A 73 -16.57 3.51 -18.28
CA GLU A 73 -17.55 3.16 -19.31
C GLU A 73 -18.85 2.66 -18.65
N PRO A 74 -20.06 3.11 -19.07
CA PRO A 74 -21.31 2.76 -18.38
C PRO A 74 -21.58 1.24 -18.24
N PRO A 75 -21.33 0.39 -19.27
CA PRO A 75 -21.49 -1.06 -19.12
C PRO A 75 -20.50 -1.66 -18.10
N THR A 76 -19.25 -1.17 -18.10
CA THR A 76 -18.21 -1.61 -17.16
C THR A 76 -18.51 -1.18 -15.72
N ILE A 77 -18.99 0.06 -15.53
CA ILE A 77 -19.48 0.55 -14.22
C ILE A 77 -20.56 -0.38 -13.69
N THR A 78 -21.56 -0.69 -14.52
CA THR A 78 -22.67 -1.57 -14.14
C THR A 78 -22.16 -2.96 -13.74
N ALA A 79 -21.22 -3.52 -14.49
CA ALA A 79 -20.67 -4.85 -14.22
C ALA A 79 -19.83 -4.89 -12.92
N ILE A 80 -18.99 -3.89 -12.66
CA ILE A 80 -18.22 -3.80 -11.41
C ILE A 80 -19.15 -3.55 -10.22
N ALA A 81 -20.13 -2.64 -10.35
CA ALA A 81 -21.09 -2.36 -9.30
C ALA A 81 -21.89 -3.61 -8.92
N ALA A 82 -22.33 -4.42 -9.89
CA ALA A 82 -23.01 -5.68 -9.62
C ALA A 82 -22.15 -6.68 -8.83
N VAL A 83 -20.83 -6.72 -9.08
CA VAL A 83 -19.90 -7.51 -8.25
C VAL A 83 -19.84 -6.94 -6.84
N MET A 84 -19.68 -5.63 -6.69
CA MET A 84 -19.60 -4.96 -5.39
C MET A 84 -20.84 -5.15 -4.51
N GLN A 85 -22.01 -5.26 -5.14
CA GLN A 85 -23.32 -5.47 -4.49
C GLN A 85 -23.65 -6.94 -4.25
N SER A 86 -22.75 -7.86 -4.61
CA SER A 86 -22.93 -9.28 -4.34
C SER A 86 -22.89 -9.59 -2.84
N SER A 87 -23.57 -10.66 -2.43
CA SER A 87 -23.55 -11.13 -1.04
C SER A 87 -22.13 -11.49 -0.59
N LEU A 88 -21.77 -11.18 0.66
CA LEU A 88 -20.47 -11.54 1.25
C LEU A 88 -20.50 -12.88 2.02
N GLU A 89 -21.40 -13.78 1.62
CA GLU A 89 -21.71 -15.03 2.34
C GLU A 89 -20.63 -16.10 2.18
N ASP A 90 -19.95 -16.12 1.04
CA ASP A 90 -18.85 -17.06 0.79
C ASP A 90 -17.53 -16.34 0.52
N ARG A 91 -16.43 -17.07 0.71
CA ARG A 91 -15.07 -16.57 0.56
C ARG A 91 -14.77 -16.09 -0.85
N ASP A 92 -15.28 -16.76 -1.88
CA ASP A 92 -15.00 -16.38 -3.26
C ASP A 92 -15.73 -15.09 -3.63
N ALA A 93 -16.98 -14.93 -3.18
CA ALA A 93 -17.72 -13.68 -3.33
C ALA A 93 -17.03 -12.52 -2.63
N PHE A 94 -16.64 -12.70 -1.36
CA PHE A 94 -15.85 -11.68 -0.65
C PHE A 94 -14.56 -11.33 -1.39
N ASN A 95 -13.79 -12.33 -1.83
CA ASN A 95 -12.53 -12.09 -2.53
C ASN A 95 -12.74 -11.27 -3.81
N ARG A 96 -13.83 -11.52 -4.57
CA ARG A 96 -14.17 -10.73 -5.75
C ARG A 96 -14.54 -9.29 -5.41
N VAL A 97 -15.34 -9.07 -4.37
CA VAL A 97 -15.69 -7.71 -3.90
C VAL A 97 -14.43 -6.98 -3.43
N TRP A 98 -13.60 -7.65 -2.63
CA TRP A 98 -12.33 -7.11 -2.16
C TRP A 98 -11.44 -6.70 -3.33
N THR A 99 -11.29 -7.56 -4.35
CA THR A 99 -10.51 -7.26 -5.56
C THR A 99 -11.13 -6.09 -6.33
N ALA A 100 -12.45 -6.06 -6.54
CA ALA A 100 -13.11 -4.93 -7.20
C ALA A 100 -12.86 -3.61 -6.47
N PHE A 101 -12.95 -3.61 -5.13
CA PHE A 101 -12.69 -2.43 -4.31
C PHE A 101 -11.22 -1.99 -4.38
N HIS A 102 -10.28 -2.84 -3.98
CA HIS A 102 -8.88 -2.45 -3.79
C HIS A 102 -8.09 -2.37 -5.09
N GLU A 103 -8.38 -3.27 -6.05
CA GLU A 103 -7.69 -3.26 -7.34
C GLU A 103 -8.37 -2.33 -8.33
N ILE A 104 -9.67 -2.05 -8.29
CA ILE A 104 -10.28 -1.16 -9.29
C ILE A 104 -10.64 0.18 -8.66
N ILE A 105 -11.67 0.21 -7.81
CA ILE A 105 -12.32 1.45 -7.37
C ILE A 105 -11.34 2.36 -6.62
N PHE A 106 -10.60 1.84 -5.65
CA PHE A 106 -9.66 2.61 -4.83
C PHE A 106 -8.53 3.27 -5.66
N LYS A 107 -8.25 2.77 -6.86
CA LYS A 107 -7.19 3.27 -7.74
C LYS A 107 -7.68 4.31 -8.76
N LEU A 108 -8.99 4.59 -8.82
CA LEU A 108 -9.54 5.59 -9.72
C LEU A 108 -9.29 7.03 -9.23
N SER A 109 -9.51 8.01 -10.12
CA SER A 109 -9.61 9.42 -9.74
C SER A 109 -10.88 9.66 -8.93
N ASP A 110 -10.96 10.78 -8.23
CA ASP A 110 -12.12 11.10 -7.39
C ASP A 110 -13.41 11.13 -8.22
N GLU A 111 -13.37 11.66 -9.45
CA GLU A 111 -14.52 11.63 -10.39
C GLU A 111 -14.88 10.20 -10.80
N GLY A 112 -13.88 9.35 -11.05
CA GLY A 112 -14.09 7.95 -11.40
C GLY A 112 -14.77 7.15 -10.28
N ILE A 113 -14.43 7.45 -9.02
CA ILE A 113 -15.02 6.77 -7.85
C ILE A 113 -16.50 7.17 -7.68
N GLN A 114 -16.89 8.41 -8.02
CA GLN A 114 -18.29 8.86 -7.90
C GLN A 114 -19.27 7.97 -8.67
N TYR A 115 -18.87 7.39 -9.81
CA TYR A 115 -19.71 6.44 -10.56
C TYR A 115 -20.10 5.20 -9.74
N TYR A 116 -19.31 4.84 -8.72
CA TYR A 116 -19.49 3.67 -7.86
C TYR A 116 -20.11 4.00 -6.51
N ARG A 117 -20.45 5.27 -6.23
CA ARG A 117 -21.02 5.70 -4.95
C ARG A 117 -22.22 4.83 -4.50
N PRO A 118 -23.23 4.52 -5.34
CA PRO A 118 -24.35 3.68 -4.90
C PRO A 118 -23.91 2.28 -4.44
N ALA A 119 -22.94 1.67 -5.12
CA ALA A 119 -22.42 0.36 -4.75
C ALA A 119 -21.59 0.42 -3.44
N LEU A 120 -20.84 1.51 -3.23
CA LEU A 120 -20.11 1.76 -1.98
C LEU A 120 -21.07 1.95 -0.81
N GLU A 121 -22.15 2.71 -1.00
CA GLU A 121 -23.17 2.94 0.03
C GLU A 121 -23.83 1.64 0.45
N GLU A 122 -24.22 0.80 -0.52
CA GLU A 122 -24.76 -0.54 -0.25
C GLU A 122 -23.76 -1.41 0.52
N LEU A 123 -22.53 -1.54 0.00
CA LEU A 123 -21.46 -2.34 0.62
C LEU A 123 -21.20 -1.91 2.06
N SER A 124 -21.23 -0.61 2.36
CA SER A 124 -21.01 -0.09 3.73
C SER A 124 -22.02 -0.61 4.76
N THR A 125 -23.21 -1.01 4.30
CA THR A 125 -24.31 -1.49 5.14
C THR A 125 -24.49 -3.02 5.10
N THR A 126 -23.96 -3.70 4.07
CA THR A 126 -24.06 -5.15 3.88
C THR A 126 -23.47 -5.91 5.06
N LYS A 127 -24.29 -6.66 5.81
CA LYS A 127 -23.81 -7.53 6.89
C LYS A 127 -23.43 -8.91 6.33
N PRO A 128 -22.38 -9.57 6.85
CA PRO A 128 -22.16 -10.99 6.56
C PRO A 128 -23.35 -11.80 7.11
N SER A 129 -23.96 -12.65 6.29
CA SER A 129 -25.27 -13.26 6.61
C SER A 129 -25.22 -14.69 7.19
N ASP A 130 -24.07 -15.25 7.55
CA ASP A 130 -24.03 -16.67 7.97
C ASP A 130 -23.17 -16.94 9.23
N PRO A 131 -23.72 -17.57 10.29
CA PRO A 131 -22.97 -18.05 11.46
C PRO A 131 -21.99 -19.21 11.16
N GLY A 132 -22.00 -19.80 9.97
CA GLY A 132 -21.09 -20.86 9.53
C GLY A 132 -19.75 -20.37 8.94
N ILE A 133 -19.57 -19.07 8.79
CA ILE A 133 -18.37 -18.49 8.18
C ILE A 133 -17.22 -18.41 9.21
N GLU A 134 -15.99 -18.73 8.77
CA GLU A 134 -14.79 -18.53 9.58
C GLU A 134 -14.70 -17.10 10.14
N ALA A 135 -14.34 -16.96 11.43
CA ALA A 135 -14.28 -15.66 12.11
C ALA A 135 -13.37 -14.64 11.39
N SER A 136 -12.31 -15.12 10.73
CA SER A 136 -11.39 -14.31 9.92
C SER A 136 -12.11 -13.59 8.77
N HIS A 137 -13.05 -14.26 8.09
CA HIS A 137 -13.83 -13.69 7.01
C HIS A 137 -14.85 -12.67 7.51
N TYR A 138 -15.46 -12.92 8.68
CA TYR A 138 -16.33 -11.92 9.31
C TYR A 138 -15.59 -10.62 9.60
N VAL A 139 -14.37 -10.71 10.16
CA VAL A 139 -13.51 -9.55 10.41
C VAL A 139 -13.12 -8.85 9.11
N ALA A 140 -12.73 -9.60 8.08
CA ALA A 140 -12.33 -9.03 6.79
C ALA A 140 -13.49 -8.30 6.09
N ALA A 141 -14.70 -8.89 6.13
CA ALA A 141 -15.91 -8.26 5.63
C ALA A 141 -16.25 -6.99 6.43
N ALA A 142 -16.12 -7.01 7.76
CA ALA A 142 -16.31 -5.82 8.58
C ALA A 142 -15.33 -4.69 8.20
N SER A 143 -14.04 -5.01 8.02
CA SER A 143 -13.04 -4.04 7.53
C SER A 143 -13.44 -3.44 6.19
N LEU A 144 -13.83 -4.26 5.21
CA LEU A 144 -14.21 -3.77 3.88
C LEU A 144 -15.41 -2.81 3.91
N ARG A 145 -16.37 -3.03 4.81
CA ARG A 145 -17.50 -2.13 5.03
C ARG A 145 -17.05 -0.80 5.61
N GLU A 146 -16.20 -0.81 6.63
CA GLU A 146 -15.67 0.43 7.22
C GLU A 146 -14.82 1.20 6.20
N THR A 147 -13.94 0.53 5.45
CA THR A 147 -13.17 1.16 4.37
C THR A 147 -14.08 1.78 3.29
N SER A 148 -15.23 1.16 3.01
CA SER A 148 -16.24 1.75 2.11
C SER A 148 -16.85 3.03 2.67
N LYS A 149 -17.14 3.09 3.98
CA LYS A 149 -17.60 4.33 4.64
C LYS A 149 -16.52 5.40 4.63
N ASP A 150 -15.28 5.03 4.88
CA ASP A 150 -14.15 5.96 4.86
C ASP A 150 -13.94 6.52 3.46
N LEU A 151 -14.11 5.72 2.41
CA LEU A 151 -14.05 6.19 1.03
C LEU A 151 -15.21 7.14 0.70
N ILE A 152 -16.43 6.85 1.16
CA ILE A 152 -17.57 7.78 1.00
C ILE A 152 -17.29 9.10 1.73
N ARG A 153 -16.81 9.04 2.98
CA ARG A 153 -16.42 10.21 3.76
C ARG A 153 -15.33 11.03 3.05
N TYR A 154 -14.35 10.36 2.47
CA TYR A 154 -13.32 10.98 1.64
C TYR A 154 -13.93 11.77 0.48
N LEU A 155 -14.88 11.17 -0.25
CA LEU A 155 -15.54 11.84 -1.38
C LEU A 155 -16.46 12.99 -0.97
N ASP A 156 -17.11 12.90 0.20
CA ASP A 156 -18.07 13.91 0.68
C ASP A 156 -17.40 15.19 1.16
N ASN A 157 -16.14 15.12 1.57
CA ASN A 157 -15.40 16.26 2.07
C ASN A 157 -14.03 16.32 1.38
N SER A 158 -13.86 17.20 0.40
CA SER A 158 -12.61 17.38 -0.36
C SER A 158 -11.41 17.78 0.52
N GLU A 159 -11.67 18.35 1.70
CA GLU A 159 -10.65 18.83 2.64
C GLU A 159 -10.34 17.82 3.75
N ALA A 160 -11.04 16.69 3.82
CA ALA A 160 -10.82 15.72 4.88
C ALA A 160 -9.43 15.07 4.77
N VAL A 161 -8.63 15.18 5.82
CA VAL A 161 -7.31 14.55 5.92
C VAL A 161 -7.23 13.82 7.24
N TRP A 162 -6.78 12.58 7.22
CA TRP A 162 -6.57 11.80 8.44
C TRP A 162 -5.44 10.79 8.28
N VAL A 163 -4.85 10.42 9.41
CA VAL A 163 -3.89 9.34 9.53
C VAL A 163 -4.64 8.01 9.62
N PRO A 164 -4.09 6.90 9.07
CA PRO A 164 -4.73 5.59 9.20
C PRO A 164 -5.10 5.29 10.66
N ALA A 165 -6.37 5.00 10.91
CA ALA A 165 -6.85 4.71 12.27
C ALA A 165 -6.61 3.24 12.69
N ASN A 166 -6.34 2.36 11.73
CA ASN A 166 -6.10 0.93 11.94
C ASN A 166 -5.35 0.32 10.75
N LYS A 167 -4.95 -0.96 10.88
CA LYS A 167 -4.18 -1.70 9.87
C LYS A 167 -4.88 -1.88 8.51
N THR A 168 -6.18 -1.59 8.43
CA THR A 168 -6.99 -1.73 7.21
C THR A 168 -7.45 -0.38 6.63
N ASP A 169 -7.11 0.75 7.27
CA ASP A 169 -7.46 2.09 6.79
C ASP A 169 -6.51 2.55 5.68
N CYS A 170 -6.76 2.08 4.45
CA CYS A 170 -6.03 2.54 3.27
C CYS A 170 -6.50 3.92 2.77
N ILE A 171 -7.62 4.44 3.26
CA ILE A 171 -8.15 5.74 2.84
C ILE A 171 -7.40 6.88 3.52
N GLY A 172 -6.97 6.69 4.77
CA GLY A 172 -6.08 7.65 5.47
C GLY A 172 -4.83 7.96 4.66
N GLU A 173 -4.14 6.92 4.16
CA GLU A 173 -2.98 7.09 3.27
C GLU A 173 -3.33 7.91 2.02
N ARG A 174 -4.41 7.55 1.32
CA ARG A 174 -4.86 8.28 0.12
C ARG A 174 -5.16 9.75 0.44
N SER A 175 -5.83 10.02 1.56
CA SER A 175 -6.20 11.37 1.98
C SER A 175 -4.97 12.25 2.19
N LEU A 176 -3.96 11.73 2.89
CA LEU A 176 -2.69 12.41 3.09
C LEU A 176 -1.95 12.62 1.78
N GLN A 177 -1.88 11.58 0.93
CA GLN A 177 -1.15 11.66 -0.33
C GLN A 177 -1.73 12.73 -1.27
N GLN A 178 -3.05 12.79 -1.38
CA GLN A 178 -3.74 13.64 -2.35
C GLN A 178 -3.98 15.07 -1.84
N ARG A 179 -4.12 15.28 -0.53
CA ARG A 179 -4.57 16.57 0.03
C ARG A 179 -3.49 17.32 0.81
N VAL A 180 -2.47 16.62 1.32
CA VAL A 180 -1.33 17.27 1.97
C VAL A 180 -0.25 17.54 0.93
N THR A 181 0.00 18.83 0.69
CA THR A 181 0.93 19.31 -0.35
C THR A 181 2.02 20.21 0.20
N THR A 182 1.86 20.73 1.42
CA THR A 182 2.86 21.57 2.08
C THR A 182 3.34 20.99 3.40
N THR A 183 4.53 21.40 3.80
CA THR A 183 5.14 21.07 5.09
C THR A 183 4.23 21.47 6.25
N GLU A 184 3.59 22.64 6.19
CA GLU A 184 2.69 23.15 7.22
C GLU A 184 1.43 22.29 7.38
N GLN A 185 0.84 21.85 6.26
CA GLN A 185 -0.30 20.92 6.26
C GLN A 185 0.09 19.56 6.84
N MET A 186 1.33 19.13 6.63
CA MET A 186 1.82 17.84 7.10
C MET A 186 2.07 17.79 8.61
N ARG A 187 2.61 18.87 9.19
CA ARG A 187 3.06 18.92 10.60
C ARG A 187 2.09 18.32 11.63
N PRO A 188 0.77 18.60 11.60
CA PRO A 188 -0.15 18.05 12.60
C PRO A 188 -0.27 16.52 12.55
N HIS A 189 0.03 15.90 11.41
CA HIS A 189 -0.14 14.46 11.18
C HIS A 189 1.13 13.66 11.45
N VAL A 190 2.30 14.31 11.55
CA VAL A 190 3.59 13.63 11.69
C VAL A 190 3.64 12.70 12.90
N PRO A 191 3.23 13.11 14.12
CA PRO A 191 3.35 12.25 15.30
C PRO A 191 2.63 10.90 15.12
N GLU A 192 1.37 10.93 14.71
CA GLU A 192 0.58 9.71 14.48
C GLU A 192 1.12 8.88 13.31
N LEU A 193 1.72 9.51 12.29
CA LEU A 193 2.35 8.77 11.19
C LEU A 193 3.65 8.08 11.60
N LEU A 194 4.38 8.63 12.56
CA LEU A 194 5.57 7.99 13.11
C LEU A 194 5.24 6.74 13.92
N GLU A 195 4.06 6.69 14.57
CA GLU A 195 3.56 5.48 15.26
C GLU A 195 3.43 4.30 14.29
N TRP A 196 3.01 4.55 13.05
CA TRP A 196 2.93 3.51 12.02
C TRP A 196 4.31 3.01 11.55
N LEU A 197 5.41 3.64 11.96
CA LEU A 197 6.77 3.17 11.69
C LEU A 197 7.33 2.26 12.78
N ALA A 198 6.54 1.89 13.80
CA ALA A 198 6.98 0.95 14.83
C ALA A 198 7.22 -0.47 14.28
N ASP A 199 6.42 -0.93 13.32
CA ASP A 199 6.52 -2.29 12.76
C ASP A 199 6.42 -2.27 11.23
N GLY A 200 7.51 -2.65 10.58
CA GLY A 200 7.63 -2.76 9.11
C GLY A 200 6.61 -3.71 8.45
N ASN A 201 5.98 -4.60 9.23
CA ASN A 201 4.96 -5.53 8.75
C ASN A 201 3.55 -4.94 8.77
N TRP A 202 3.34 -3.78 9.38
CA TRP A 202 2.02 -3.15 9.40
C TRP A 202 1.67 -2.62 8.01
N PRO A 203 0.46 -2.93 7.47
CA PRO A 203 0.10 -2.49 6.14
C PRO A 203 0.26 -0.98 5.90
N PRO A 204 -0.09 -0.08 6.85
CA PRO A 204 0.13 1.36 6.68
C PRO A 204 1.60 1.81 6.66
N PHE A 205 2.55 0.99 7.14
CA PHE A 205 3.97 1.38 7.32
C PHE A 205 4.54 2.03 6.06
N ARG A 206 4.43 1.35 4.91
CA ARG A 206 5.02 1.82 3.65
C ARG A 206 4.40 3.13 3.16
N GLY A 207 3.07 3.26 3.29
CA GLY A 207 2.33 4.45 2.93
C GLY A 207 2.69 5.66 3.80
N CYS A 208 2.75 5.45 5.12
CA CYS A 208 3.13 6.46 6.10
C CYS A 208 4.58 6.90 5.90
N ARG A 209 5.51 5.94 5.74
CA ARG A 209 6.93 6.19 5.43
C ARG A 209 7.08 7.06 4.18
N LYS A 210 6.40 6.70 3.08
CA LYS A 210 6.43 7.46 1.83
C LYS A 210 5.88 8.87 1.99
N GLN A 211 4.82 9.04 2.79
CA GLN A 211 4.24 10.36 3.02
C GLN A 211 5.18 11.25 3.86
N LEU A 212 5.76 10.71 4.94
CA LEU A 212 6.73 11.40 5.79
C LEU A 212 7.98 11.82 5.00
N ALA A 213 8.43 10.98 4.06
CA ALA A 213 9.58 11.25 3.18
C ALA A 213 9.37 12.46 2.25
N ARG A 214 8.13 12.85 1.95
CA ARG A 214 7.84 14.04 1.13
C ARG A 214 8.12 15.35 1.86
N PHE A 215 8.20 15.34 3.19
CA PHE A 215 8.30 16.52 4.03
C PHE A 215 9.37 16.35 5.13
N PRO A 216 10.64 16.10 4.77
CA PRO A 216 11.70 15.83 5.75
C PRO A 216 11.86 16.95 6.80
N GLU A 217 11.59 18.21 6.43
CA GLU A 217 11.64 19.36 7.33
C GLU A 217 10.55 19.34 8.41
N ALA A 218 9.39 18.71 8.13
CA ALA A 218 8.36 18.50 9.14
C ALA A 218 8.60 17.26 9.98
N THR A 219 9.33 16.27 9.45
CA THR A 219 9.44 14.93 10.03
C THR A 219 10.61 14.78 11.00
N VAL A 220 11.78 15.36 10.70
CA VAL A 220 13.02 15.08 11.44
C VAL A 220 12.95 15.56 12.89
N GLU A 221 12.36 16.72 13.16
CA GLU A 221 12.28 17.24 14.52
C GLU A 221 11.37 16.39 15.43
N PRO A 222 10.17 15.96 14.99
CA PRO A 222 9.40 14.94 15.72
C PRO A 222 10.16 13.62 15.95
N ILE A 223 10.96 13.14 15.00
CA ILE A 223 11.83 11.97 15.21
C ILE A 223 12.81 12.23 16.35
N ARG A 224 13.45 13.41 16.39
CA ARG A 224 14.36 13.80 17.47
C ARG A 224 13.70 13.67 18.84
N VAL A 225 12.49 14.21 18.97
CA VAL A 225 11.71 14.15 20.22
C VAL A 225 11.38 12.70 20.59
N LEU A 226 10.97 11.89 19.62
CA LEU A 226 10.61 10.50 19.84
C LEU A 226 11.82 9.67 20.30
N MET A 227 13.00 9.88 19.71
CA MET A 227 14.24 9.23 20.16
C MET A 227 14.61 9.56 21.61
N GLU A 228 14.19 10.72 22.13
CA GLU A 228 14.41 11.12 23.52
C GLU A 228 13.41 10.46 24.48
N THR A 229 12.18 10.18 24.03
CA THR A 229 11.10 9.66 24.88
C THR A 229 10.93 8.14 24.81
N GLU A 230 11.14 7.52 23.64
CA GLU A 230 10.87 6.09 23.39
C GLU A 230 12.15 5.24 23.34
N ARG A 231 13.08 5.48 24.27
CA ARG A 231 14.34 4.70 24.40
C ARG A 231 14.15 3.24 24.83
N GLY A 232 12.93 2.70 24.80
CA GLY A 232 12.63 1.33 25.20
C GLY A 232 12.30 0.40 24.03
N ASP A 233 12.03 0.95 22.85
CA ASP A 233 11.59 0.19 21.67
C ASP A 233 12.70 0.24 20.61
N GLY A 234 13.56 -0.78 20.62
CA GLY A 234 14.75 -0.79 19.77
C GLY A 234 14.41 -0.92 18.28
N GLY A 235 13.41 -1.75 17.97
CA GLY A 235 12.92 -1.97 16.62
C GLY A 235 12.30 -0.71 16.01
N TRP A 236 11.50 0.04 16.77
CA TRP A 236 10.95 1.30 16.29
C TRP A 236 12.05 2.33 16.03
N LEU A 237 12.99 2.51 16.97
CA LEU A 237 14.10 3.44 16.78
C LEU A 237 14.96 3.09 15.57
N LEU A 238 15.19 1.80 15.32
CA LEU A 238 15.91 1.34 14.12
C LEU A 238 15.15 1.72 12.84
N ASN A 239 13.83 1.48 12.79
CA ASN A 239 12.99 1.90 11.65
C ASN A 239 13.05 3.41 11.39
N LEU A 240 13.17 4.23 12.44
CA LEU A 240 13.31 5.69 12.32
C LEU A 240 14.70 6.11 11.83
N LEU A 241 15.77 5.44 12.28
CA LEU A 241 17.12 5.67 11.75
C LEU A 241 17.18 5.31 10.26
N ASP A 242 16.64 4.15 9.89
CA ASP A 242 16.55 3.70 8.50
C ASP A 242 15.72 4.67 7.65
N PHE A 243 14.66 5.25 8.22
CA PHE A 243 13.88 6.30 7.53
C PHE A 243 14.76 7.51 7.22
N VAL A 244 15.50 8.03 8.21
CA VAL A 244 16.35 9.20 8.00
C VAL A 244 17.45 8.89 6.98
N GLU A 245 18.08 7.72 7.09
CA GLU A 245 19.14 7.30 6.17
C GLU A 245 18.66 7.19 4.71
N GLU A 246 17.50 6.57 4.49
CA GLU A 246 17.01 6.31 3.13
C GLU A 246 16.22 7.48 2.52
N CYS A 247 15.53 8.28 3.34
CA CYS A 247 14.54 9.24 2.86
C CYS A 247 14.94 10.71 3.05
N VAL A 248 15.90 11.02 3.93
CA VAL A 248 16.30 12.40 4.22
C VAL A 248 17.68 12.69 3.63
N PRO A 249 17.85 13.69 2.76
CA PRO A 249 19.16 14.07 2.27
C PRO A 249 20.14 14.38 3.40
N VAL A 250 21.33 13.78 3.36
CA VAL A 250 22.38 14.02 4.36
C VAL A 250 22.71 15.52 4.40
N GLY A 251 22.57 16.13 5.57
CA GLY A 251 22.71 17.58 5.69
C GLY A 251 22.40 18.14 7.08
N PRO A 252 22.10 19.44 7.19
CA PRO A 252 21.85 20.10 8.48
C PRO A 252 20.72 19.49 9.32
N LEU A 253 19.71 18.89 8.68
CA LEU A 253 18.64 18.19 9.40
C LEU A 253 19.16 16.97 10.16
N TRP A 254 20.13 16.24 9.62
CA TRP A 254 20.73 15.10 10.33
C TRP A 254 21.44 15.57 11.60
N GLU A 255 22.13 16.71 11.57
CA GLU A 255 22.84 17.23 12.75
C GLU A 255 21.94 17.42 13.98
N THR A 256 20.65 17.71 13.79
CA THR A 256 19.72 17.87 14.92
C THR A 256 19.49 16.55 15.67
N LEU A 257 19.65 15.42 14.98
CA LEU A 257 19.50 14.07 15.55
C LEU A 257 20.78 13.55 16.21
N ARG A 258 21.96 14.12 15.87
CA ARG A 258 23.27 13.61 16.30
C ARG A 258 23.35 13.33 17.81
N PRO A 259 22.88 14.22 18.74
CA PRO A 259 22.94 13.92 20.16
C PRO A 259 22.14 12.67 20.55
N GLY A 260 20.93 12.52 19.99
CA GLY A 260 20.08 11.36 20.22
C GLY A 260 20.70 10.08 19.68
N VAL A 261 21.22 10.11 18.45
CA VAL A 261 21.89 8.95 17.83
C VAL A 261 23.14 8.55 18.62
N GLN A 262 23.93 9.51 19.10
CA GLN A 262 25.11 9.22 19.93
C GLN A 262 24.70 8.53 21.25
N ALA A 263 23.61 8.96 21.87
CA ALA A 263 23.11 8.33 23.09
C ALA A 263 22.70 6.85 22.87
N LEU A 264 22.24 6.49 21.67
CA LEU A 264 21.95 5.09 21.31
C LEU A 264 23.22 4.24 21.19
N VAL A 265 24.35 4.83 20.81
CA VAL A 265 25.65 4.15 20.76
C VAL A 265 26.26 3.98 22.15
N ASP A 266 26.18 5.03 22.96
CA ASP A 266 26.86 5.11 24.26
C ASP A 266 26.16 4.24 25.33
N ASP A 267 24.83 4.17 25.27
CA ASP A 267 23.99 3.52 26.26
C ASP A 267 22.77 2.91 25.56
N PRO A 268 22.92 1.87 24.72
CA PRO A 268 21.78 1.26 24.05
C PRO A 268 20.76 0.80 25.10
N LYS A 269 19.55 1.31 24.95
CA LYS A 269 18.37 0.90 25.72
C LYS A 269 17.32 0.51 24.71
N GLY A 270 16.87 -0.71 24.82
CA GLY A 270 15.96 -1.36 23.93
C GLY A 270 15.80 -2.79 24.43
N ASP A 271 14.95 -3.52 23.75
CA ASP A 271 14.52 -4.86 24.14
C ASP A 271 15.36 -5.94 23.45
N GLU A 272 14.97 -6.36 22.24
CA GLU A 272 15.50 -7.52 21.54
C GLU A 272 16.60 -7.15 20.53
N ASP A 273 16.70 -5.87 20.14
CA ASP A 273 17.51 -5.39 19.01
C ASP A 273 18.63 -4.40 19.40
N ASP A 274 19.04 -4.34 20.66
CA ASP A 274 20.02 -3.35 21.16
C ASP A 274 21.34 -3.30 20.37
N TRP A 275 21.83 -4.46 19.92
CA TRP A 275 23.05 -4.55 19.13
C TRP A 275 22.84 -4.04 17.70
N GLU A 276 21.71 -4.39 17.08
CA GLU A 276 21.37 -3.94 15.72
C GLU A 276 21.13 -2.43 15.70
N LEU A 277 20.45 -1.90 16.72
CA LEU A 277 20.25 -0.48 16.91
C LEU A 277 21.56 0.28 17.10
N ALA A 278 22.44 -0.20 17.98
CA ALA A 278 23.74 0.43 18.22
C ALA A 278 24.62 0.41 16.95
N ASP A 279 24.62 -0.68 16.20
CA ASP A 279 25.35 -0.77 14.93
C ASP A 279 24.74 0.11 13.84
N GLY A 280 23.41 0.20 13.75
CA GLY A 280 22.69 1.15 12.91
C GLY A 280 23.09 2.60 13.22
N ALA A 281 23.05 2.97 14.50
CA ALA A 281 23.44 4.29 14.97
C ALA A 281 24.92 4.62 14.65
N ARG A 282 25.84 3.67 14.81
CA ARG A 282 27.26 3.86 14.42
C ARG A 282 27.43 4.10 12.93
N ARG A 283 26.75 3.31 12.07
CA ARG A 283 26.78 3.51 10.61
C ARG A 283 26.24 4.89 10.24
N TRP A 284 25.11 5.25 10.83
CA TRP A 284 24.47 6.55 10.61
C TRP A 284 25.41 7.72 10.96
N LEU A 285 26.06 7.67 12.13
CA LEU A 285 27.02 8.71 12.55
C LEU A 285 28.23 8.81 11.62
N ALA A 286 28.75 7.67 11.16
CA ALA A 286 29.86 7.64 10.20
C ALA A 286 29.48 8.30 8.86
N THR A 287 28.25 8.09 8.38
CA THR A 287 27.73 8.75 7.18
C THR A 287 27.66 10.27 7.35
N LEU A 288 27.14 10.75 8.49
CA LEU A 288 27.09 12.17 8.80
C LEU A 288 28.50 12.79 8.86
N ASP A 289 29.43 12.15 9.56
CA ASP A 289 30.80 12.65 9.72
C ASP A 289 31.56 12.70 8.38
N ALA A 290 31.35 11.71 7.51
CA ALA A 290 31.90 11.72 6.16
C ALA A 290 31.36 12.89 5.32
N TRP A 291 30.07 13.22 5.45
CA TRP A 291 29.48 14.38 4.79
C TRP A 291 30.04 15.70 5.34
N LYS A 292 30.22 15.83 6.65
CA LYS A 292 30.83 17.02 7.28
C LYS A 292 32.27 17.24 6.83
N ALA A 293 33.06 16.17 6.70
CA ALA A 293 34.43 16.26 6.22
C ALA A 293 34.48 16.84 4.80
N LYS A 294 33.64 16.29 3.90
CA LYS A 294 33.54 16.77 2.50
C LYS A 294 33.07 18.22 2.38
N THR A 295 32.23 18.70 3.29
CA THR A 295 31.68 20.07 3.24
C THR A 295 32.56 21.12 3.92
N LYS A 296 33.48 20.72 4.80
CA LYS A 296 34.51 21.62 5.34
C LYS A 296 35.63 21.95 4.35
N ASP A 297 35.85 21.06 3.38
CA ASP A 297 36.91 21.16 2.37
C ASP A 297 36.44 21.84 1.07
N ALA A 298 35.17 22.26 0.99
CA ALA A 298 34.53 22.89 -0.17
C ALA A 298 34.30 24.40 0.05
#